data_AF-A0A7S7Z7Z8-F1
#
_entry.id   AF-A0A7S7Z7Z8-F1
#
_cell.length_a   1.000
_cell.length_b   1.000
_cell.length_c   1.000
_cell.angle_alpha   90.00
_cell.angle_beta   90.00
_cell.angle_gamma   90.00
#
_symmetry.space_group_name_H-M   'P 1'
#
loop_
_entity.id
_entity.type
_entity.pdbx_description
1 polymer ?
#
loop_
_entity_poly.entity_id
_entity_poly.type
_entity_poly.pdbx_seq_one_letter_code
_entity_poly.pdbx_strand_id
1 'polypeptide(L)'
;MLDDYEFYQGVVLRQLAIESDYSISFRPFIREGRINAFVVNGRVGVYVKHSSKRMSPWRFTFTIDQAADLLDLEHRFPDSFVVFVCGTDGLVTLTFADLHTIVSFQESENAWVSVTRPPRAQYDLAGNRGELQYKVSRGIGLIPETLKSRVRERYAAI
;
A
#
# COMPACT_ATOMS: atom_id res chain seq x y z
N MET A 1 19.60 -5.48 15.61
CA MET A 1 19.14 -4.46 14.63
C MET A 1 17.81 -4.98 14.13
N LEU A 2 16.76 -4.16 14.07
CA LEU A 2 15.50 -4.59 13.48
C LEU A 2 15.69 -4.77 11.98
N ASP A 3 15.03 -5.76 11.40
CA ASP A 3 15.01 -5.87 9.95
C ASP A 3 14.20 -4.72 9.36
N ASP A 4 14.65 -4.17 8.23
CA ASP A 4 14.02 -3.01 7.58
C ASP A 4 12.50 -3.25 7.36
N TYR A 5 12.11 -4.47 6.98
CA TYR A 5 10.70 -4.79 6.77
C TYR A 5 9.87 -4.66 8.05
N GLU A 6 10.37 -5.11 9.21
CA GLU A 6 9.68 -4.98 10.49
C GLU A 6 9.53 -3.51 10.87
N PHE A 7 10.61 -2.75 10.71
CA PHE A 7 10.62 -1.31 10.99
C PHE A 7 9.57 -0.58 10.14
N TYR A 8 9.60 -0.75 8.83
CA TYR A 8 8.71 -0.02 7.92
C TYR A 8 7.25 -0.50 7.99
N GLN A 9 7.01 -1.79 8.19
CA GLN A 9 5.65 -2.29 8.42
C GLN A 9 5.07 -1.74 9.73
N GLY A 10 5.88 -1.69 10.80
CA GLY A 10 5.48 -1.09 12.07
C GLY A 10 5.05 0.38 11.93
N VAL A 11 5.74 1.17 11.08
CA VAL A 11 5.34 2.55 10.77
C VAL A 11 3.95 2.61 10.15
N VAL A 12 3.64 1.75 9.18
CA VAL A 12 2.33 1.70 8.53
C VAL A 12 1.22 1.33 9.51
N LEU A 13 1.43 0.28 10.31
CA LEU A 13 0.46 -0.18 11.31
C LEU A 13 0.19 0.89 12.38
N ARG A 14 1.25 1.55 12.88
CA ARG A 14 1.13 2.68 13.81
C ARG A 14 0.29 3.80 13.20
N GLN A 15 0.55 4.16 11.95
CA GLN A 15 -0.18 5.24 11.30
C GLN A 15 -1.66 4.90 11.15
N LEU A 16 -1.99 3.66 10.75
CA LEU A 16 -3.38 3.19 10.67
C LEU A 16 -4.10 3.28 12.02
N ALA A 17 -3.42 2.92 13.11
CA ALA A 17 -3.98 2.98 14.46
C ALA A 17 -4.25 4.41 14.95
N ILE A 18 -3.44 5.38 14.51
CA ILE A 18 -3.57 6.77 14.95
C ILE A 18 -4.57 7.55 14.08
N GLU A 19 -4.64 7.27 12.78
CA GLU A 19 -5.57 7.97 11.86
C GLU A 19 -7.00 7.42 11.91
N SER A 20 -7.21 6.24 12.51
CA SER A 20 -8.53 5.69 12.74
C SER A 20 -9.14 6.25 14.03
N ASP A 21 -10.38 6.73 13.96
CA ASP A 21 -11.16 7.26 15.09
C ASP A 21 -12.00 6.18 15.81
N TYR A 22 -11.76 4.91 15.49
CA TYR A 22 -12.38 3.73 16.11
C TYR A 22 -11.37 2.59 16.23
N SER A 23 -11.74 1.57 17.01
CA SER A 23 -10.92 0.37 17.20
C SER A 23 -10.67 -0.35 15.87
N ILE A 24 -9.40 -0.58 15.55
CA ILE A 24 -8.99 -1.40 14.42
C ILE A 24 -8.27 -2.66 14.90
N SER A 25 -8.38 -3.72 14.11
CA SER A 25 -7.69 -4.99 14.31
C SER A 25 -6.82 -5.28 13.10
N PHE A 26 -5.66 -5.88 13.35
CA PHE A 26 -4.71 -6.28 12.32
C PHE A 26 -4.53 -7.79 12.35
N ARG A 27 -4.52 -8.40 11.17
CA ARG A 27 -4.13 -9.80 10.99
C ARG A 27 -3.13 -9.89 9.85
N PRO A 28 -2.00 -10.60 9.99
CA PRO A 28 -1.09 -10.79 8.87
C PRO A 28 -1.79 -11.57 7.75
N PHE A 29 -1.54 -11.18 6.50
CA PHE A 29 -1.87 -11.96 5.31
C PHE A 29 -0.61 -12.74 4.92
N ILE A 30 -0.63 -14.05 5.16
CA ILE A 30 0.53 -14.92 4.99
C ILE A 30 0.35 -15.77 3.74
N ARG A 31 1.28 -15.64 2.79
CA ARG A 31 1.40 -16.53 1.64
C ARG A 31 2.85 -16.98 1.53
N GLU A 32 3.05 -18.30 1.48
CA GLU A 32 4.38 -18.92 1.42
C GLU A 32 5.36 -18.42 2.52
N GLY A 33 4.84 -18.15 3.72
CA GLY A 33 5.62 -17.67 4.87
C GLY A 33 6.02 -16.19 4.82
N ARG A 34 5.64 -15.45 3.77
CA ARG A 34 5.91 -14.01 3.64
C ARG A 34 4.82 -13.19 4.29
N ILE A 35 5.21 -12.17 5.03
CA ILE A 35 4.31 -11.20 5.66
C ILE A 35 4.61 -9.84 5.05
N ASN A 36 4.05 -9.57 3.88
CA ASN A 36 4.13 -8.25 3.22
C ASN A 36 2.81 -7.49 3.27
N ALA A 37 1.76 -8.12 3.78
CA ALA A 37 0.43 -7.56 3.81
C ALA A 37 -0.31 -7.87 5.12
N PHE A 38 -1.27 -7.01 5.42
CA PHE A 38 -2.14 -7.11 6.59
C PHE A 38 -3.59 -6.96 6.18
N VAL A 39 -4.47 -7.67 6.85
CA VAL A 39 -5.92 -7.50 6.75
C VAL A 39 -6.37 -6.68 7.95
N VAL A 40 -6.96 -5.53 7.67
CA VAL A 40 -7.51 -4.60 8.65
C VAL A 40 -9.00 -4.87 8.81
N ASN A 41 -9.46 -5.07 10.06
CA ASN A 41 -10.86 -5.36 10.40
C ASN A 41 -11.49 -6.53 9.63
N GLY A 42 -10.66 -7.48 9.17
CA GLY A 42 -11.09 -8.63 8.39
C GLY A 42 -11.62 -8.29 7.00
N ARG A 43 -11.42 -7.06 6.50
CA ARG A 43 -12.09 -6.54 5.29
C ARG A 43 -11.16 -5.84 4.32
N VAL A 44 -10.24 -5.02 4.82
CA VAL A 44 -9.38 -4.18 3.98
C VAL A 44 -7.98 -4.79 3.92
N GLY A 45 -7.48 -5.03 2.71
CA GLY A 45 -6.11 -5.50 2.50
C GLY A 45 -5.14 -4.34 2.40
N VAL A 46 -3.99 -4.45 3.07
CA VAL A 46 -2.92 -3.43 3.02
C VAL A 46 -1.61 -4.14 2.73
N TYR A 47 -1.12 -4.01 1.50
CA TYR A 47 0.19 -4.50 1.09
C TYR A 47 1.24 -3.41 1.31
N VAL A 48 2.39 -3.74 1.91
CA VAL A 48 3.44 -2.78 2.26
C VAL A 48 4.70 -3.07 1.46
N LYS A 49 5.21 -2.04 0.79
CA LYS A 49 6.52 -2.01 0.16
C LYS A 49 7.33 -0.87 0.75
N HIS A 50 8.63 -1.07 0.94
CA HIS A 50 9.51 -0.04 1.48
C HIS A 50 10.76 0.14 0.63
N SER A 51 11.35 1.32 0.77
CA SER A 51 12.68 1.64 0.26
C SER A 51 13.40 2.43 1.34
N SER A 52 14.60 1.99 1.74
CA SER A 52 15.44 2.69 2.71
C SER A 52 16.26 3.83 2.09
N LYS A 53 16.11 4.07 0.79
CA LYS A 53 16.82 5.15 0.09
C LYS A 53 16.44 6.51 0.68
N ARG A 54 17.44 7.36 0.91
CA ARG A 54 17.26 8.68 1.53
C ARG A 54 16.49 9.68 0.67
N MET A 55 16.58 9.60 -0.66
CA MET A 55 16.04 10.58 -1.60
C MET A 55 15.36 9.92 -2.80
N SER A 56 14.36 10.60 -3.37
CA SER A 56 13.68 10.18 -4.59
C SER A 56 14.63 10.10 -5.81
N PRO A 57 14.31 9.30 -6.84
CA PRO A 57 13.17 8.40 -6.92
C PRO A 57 13.35 7.16 -6.02
N TRP A 58 12.28 6.74 -5.35
CA TRP A 58 12.20 5.46 -4.64
C TRP A 58 11.62 4.41 -5.58
N ARG A 59 12.37 3.33 -5.78
CA ARG A 59 12.02 2.25 -6.70
C ARG A 59 11.55 1.04 -5.92
N PHE A 60 10.38 0.52 -6.27
CA PHE A 60 9.77 -0.67 -5.69
C PHE A 60 9.53 -1.69 -6.80
N THR A 61 10.34 -2.75 -6.82
CA THR A 61 10.17 -3.86 -7.77
C THR A 61 9.31 -4.95 -7.13
N PHE A 62 8.51 -5.63 -7.93
CA PHE A 62 7.73 -6.80 -7.53
C PHE A 62 8.34 -8.03 -8.18
N THR A 63 8.75 -9.00 -7.37
CA THR A 63 9.06 -10.35 -7.87
C THR A 63 7.78 -11.07 -8.26
N ILE A 64 7.89 -12.17 -9.01
CA ILE A 64 6.75 -13.01 -9.39
C ILE A 64 5.94 -13.43 -8.15
N ASP A 65 6.61 -13.94 -7.11
CA ASP A 65 5.94 -14.33 -5.86
C ASP A 65 5.24 -13.14 -5.18
N GLN A 66 5.86 -11.96 -5.18
CA GLN A 66 5.26 -10.77 -4.58
C GLN A 66 4.07 -10.25 -5.38
N ALA A 67 4.09 -10.37 -6.71
CA ALA A 67 2.96 -10.08 -7.56
C ALA A 67 1.82 -11.07 -7.30
N ALA A 68 2.11 -12.36 -7.17
CA ALA A 68 1.11 -13.36 -6.81
C ALA A 68 0.49 -13.10 -5.42
N ASP A 69 1.29 -12.76 -4.41
CA ASP A 69 0.81 -12.37 -3.08
C ASP A 69 -0.11 -11.14 -3.14
N LEU A 70 0.28 -10.16 -3.95
CA LEU A 70 -0.46 -8.92 -4.13
C LEU A 70 -1.81 -9.15 -4.83
N LEU A 71 -1.83 -9.95 -5.89
CA LEU A 71 -3.04 -10.27 -6.64
C LEU A 71 -4.01 -11.17 -5.84
N ASP A 72 -3.49 -12.11 -5.03
CA ASP A 72 -4.32 -12.92 -4.12
C ASP A 72 -4.94 -12.06 -3.01
N LEU A 73 -4.20 -11.05 -2.52
CA LEU A 73 -4.75 -10.08 -1.57
C LEU A 73 -5.92 -9.29 -2.19
N GLU A 74 -5.73 -8.73 -3.39
CA GLU A 74 -6.78 -8.01 -4.14
C GLU A 74 -8.01 -8.88 -4.36
N HIS A 75 -7.81 -10.12 -4.80
CA HIS A 75 -8.89 -11.05 -5.08
C HIS A 75 -9.73 -11.35 -3.84
N ARG A 76 -9.08 -11.54 -2.68
CA ARG A 76 -9.78 -11.86 -1.41
C ARG A 76 -10.38 -10.64 -0.73
N PHE A 77 -9.78 -9.47 -0.93
CA PHE A 77 -10.17 -8.22 -0.28
C PHE A 77 -10.26 -7.12 -1.34
N PRO A 78 -11.43 -6.92 -1.99
CA PRO A 78 -11.57 -5.92 -3.05
C PRO A 78 -11.24 -4.49 -2.62
N ASP A 79 -11.48 -4.17 -1.35
CA ASP A 79 -11.02 -2.92 -0.72
C ASP A 79 -9.55 -3.09 -0.28
N SER A 80 -8.64 -3.29 -1.23
CA SER A 80 -7.21 -3.41 -0.96
C SER A 80 -6.40 -2.21 -1.44
N PHE A 81 -5.26 -1.99 -0.79
CA PHE A 81 -4.35 -0.89 -1.03
C PHE A 81 -2.89 -1.33 -1.00
N VAL A 82 -2.04 -0.58 -1.70
CA VAL A 82 -0.59 -0.69 -1.61
C VAL A 82 -0.03 0.57 -0.98
N VAL A 83 0.74 0.39 0.10
CA VAL A 83 1.44 1.46 0.81
C VAL A 83 2.93 1.38 0.51
N PHE A 84 3.45 2.43 -0.12
CA PHE A 84 4.86 2.62 -0.40
C PHE A 84 5.48 3.50 0.69
N VAL A 85 6.43 2.93 1.42
CA VAL A 85 7.21 3.63 2.44
C VAL A 85 8.48 4.19 1.82
N CYS A 86 8.54 5.51 1.66
CA CYS A 86 9.61 6.26 1.01
C CYS A 86 10.70 6.65 2.02
N GLY A 87 11.35 5.65 2.62
CA GLY A 87 12.37 5.83 3.65
C GLY A 87 11.84 6.66 4.83
N THR A 88 12.50 7.78 5.11
CA THR A 88 12.07 8.74 6.15
C THR A 88 11.20 9.88 5.61
N ASP A 89 10.95 9.96 4.30
CA ASP A 89 10.17 11.05 3.70
C ASP A 89 8.68 10.89 3.99
N GLY A 90 8.09 9.72 3.72
CA GLY A 90 6.68 9.50 4.02
C GLY A 90 6.08 8.22 3.46
N LEU A 91 4.76 8.14 3.58
CA LEU A 91 3.91 7.07 3.08
C LEU A 91 3.15 7.57 1.85
N VAL A 92 3.02 6.70 0.85
CA VAL A 92 2.21 6.92 -0.34
C VAL A 92 1.30 5.72 -0.53
N THR A 93 0.01 5.96 -0.62
CA THR A 93 -1.00 4.89 -0.70
C THR A 93 -1.68 4.93 -2.04
N LEU A 94 -1.76 3.78 -2.72
CA LEU A 94 -2.51 3.58 -3.95
C LEU A 94 -3.63 2.56 -3.75
N THR A 95 -4.74 2.77 -4.46
CA THR A 95 -5.71 1.71 -4.71
C THR A 95 -5.15 0.72 -5.73
N PHE A 96 -5.70 -0.49 -5.77
CA PHE A 96 -5.34 -1.44 -6.83
C PHE A 96 -5.76 -0.96 -8.22
N ALA A 97 -6.87 -0.25 -8.34
CA ALA A 97 -7.30 0.35 -9.60
C ALA A 97 -6.22 1.31 -10.15
N ASP A 98 -5.71 2.22 -9.31
CA ASP A 98 -4.60 3.12 -9.68
C ASP A 98 -3.32 2.35 -10.00
N LEU A 99 -3.00 1.33 -9.21
CA LEU A 99 -1.81 0.51 -9.43
C LEU A 99 -1.85 -0.18 -10.81
N HIS A 100 -2.99 -0.76 -11.19
CA HIS A 100 -3.18 -1.40 -12.51
C HIS A 100 -3.12 -0.41 -13.68
N THR A 101 -3.31 0.90 -13.44
CA THR A 101 -3.11 1.91 -14.50
C THR A 101 -1.63 2.12 -14.84
N ILE A 102 -0.72 1.95 -13.87
CA ILE A 102 0.71 2.24 -14.04
C ILE A 102 1.60 1.00 -14.03
N VAL A 103 1.12 -0.15 -13.51
CA VAL A 103 1.86 -1.41 -13.44
C VAL A 103 1.15 -2.49 -14.25
N SER A 104 1.94 -3.31 -14.93
CA SER A 104 1.52 -4.59 -15.49
C SER A 104 2.29 -5.71 -14.80
N PHE A 105 1.57 -6.74 -14.33
CA PHE A 105 2.12 -7.89 -13.60
C PHE A 105 2.29 -9.14 -14.48
N GLN A 106 2.37 -8.99 -15.81
CA GLN A 106 2.60 -10.11 -16.72
C GLN A 106 4.00 -10.71 -16.51
N GLU A 107 4.12 -12.04 -16.61
CA GLU A 107 5.35 -12.79 -16.26
C GLU A 107 6.60 -12.37 -17.07
N SER A 108 6.40 -11.82 -18.27
CA SER A 108 7.49 -11.32 -19.14
C SER A 108 7.97 -9.91 -18.78
N GLU A 109 7.26 -9.19 -17.92
CA GLU A 109 7.55 -7.81 -17.57
C GLU A 109 8.06 -7.69 -16.13
N ASN A 110 9.16 -6.96 -15.95
CA ASN A 110 9.59 -6.58 -14.61
C ASN A 110 8.60 -5.56 -14.04
N ALA A 111 7.72 -5.99 -13.15
CA ALA A 111 6.74 -5.11 -12.49
C ALA A 111 7.43 -4.20 -11.47
N TRP A 112 7.17 -2.89 -11.55
CA TRP A 112 7.74 -1.92 -10.64
C TRP A 112 6.92 -0.65 -10.52
N VAL A 113 7.12 0.06 -9.41
CA VAL A 113 6.66 1.44 -9.18
C VAL A 113 7.85 2.32 -8.81
N SER A 114 7.91 3.52 -9.37
CA SER A 114 8.84 4.58 -9.03
C SER A 114 8.05 5.74 -8.43
N VAL A 115 8.42 6.15 -7.23
CA VAL A 115 7.83 7.28 -6.52
C VAL A 115 8.83 8.42 -6.47
N THR A 116 8.43 9.60 -6.94
CA THR A 116 9.25 10.81 -6.97
C THR A 116 8.57 11.93 -6.21
N ARG A 117 9.34 12.77 -5.53
CA ARG A 117 8.79 13.94 -4.84
C ARG A 117 9.73 15.14 -4.91
N PRO A 118 9.33 16.22 -5.60
CA PRO A 118 10.00 17.50 -5.52
C PRO A 118 9.88 18.13 -4.11
N PRO A 119 10.80 19.01 -3.71
CA PRO A 119 10.71 19.71 -2.43
C PRO A 119 9.36 20.40 -2.23
N ARG A 120 8.71 20.14 -1.09
CA ARG A 120 7.40 20.72 -0.70
C ARG A 120 6.23 20.42 -1.66
N ALA A 121 6.37 19.41 -2.54
CA ALA A 121 5.30 18.98 -3.43
C ALA A 121 4.60 17.70 -2.94
N GLN A 122 3.56 17.28 -3.66
CA GLN A 122 2.97 15.94 -3.62
C GLN A 122 3.83 14.94 -4.43
N TYR A 123 3.47 13.66 -4.37
CA TYR A 123 4.22 12.58 -5.03
C TYR A 123 3.75 12.35 -6.46
N ASP A 124 4.72 12.09 -7.34
CA ASP A 124 4.53 11.60 -8.70
C ASP A 124 4.85 10.10 -8.74
N LEU A 125 4.04 9.32 -9.44
CA LEU A 125 4.20 7.86 -9.53
C LEU A 125 4.20 7.39 -10.98
N ALA A 126 5.18 6.56 -11.29
CA ALA A 126 5.30 5.86 -12.57
C ALA A 126 5.50 4.36 -12.32
N GLY A 127 5.06 3.53 -13.25
CA GLY A 127 5.32 2.09 -13.27
C GLY A 127 5.79 1.61 -14.63
N ASN A 128 5.92 0.30 -14.81
CA ASN A 128 6.37 -0.29 -16.08
C ASN A 128 5.39 -0.06 -17.25
N ARG A 129 4.14 0.30 -16.97
CA ARG A 129 3.09 0.52 -17.97
C ARG A 129 2.86 1.99 -18.30
N GLY A 130 3.12 2.90 -17.35
CA GLY A 130 2.81 4.32 -17.52
C GLY A 130 2.96 5.11 -16.23
N GLU A 131 2.33 6.28 -16.18
CA GLU A 131 2.37 7.19 -15.03
C GLU A 131 0.98 7.66 -14.61
N LEU A 132 0.82 7.95 -13.32
CA LEU A 132 -0.43 8.51 -12.81
C LEU A 132 -0.57 9.93 -13.33
N GLN A 133 -1.76 10.25 -13.83
CA GLN A 133 -2.09 11.56 -14.40
C GLN A 133 -2.36 12.63 -13.32
N TYR A 134 -2.27 12.25 -12.05
CA TYR A 134 -2.50 13.13 -10.91
C TYR A 134 -1.47 12.85 -9.81
N LYS A 135 -1.30 13.83 -8.92
CA LYS A 135 -0.36 13.72 -7.80
C LYS A 135 -1.01 13.09 -6.58
N VAL A 136 -0.24 12.30 -5.84
CA VAL A 136 -0.72 11.63 -4.62
C VAL A 136 -0.24 12.37 -3.38
N SER A 137 -1.16 12.62 -2.44
CA SER A 137 -0.85 13.23 -1.15
C SER A 137 -0.06 12.28 -0.25
N ARG A 138 0.73 12.86 0.66
CA ARG A 138 1.41 12.09 1.71
C ARG A 138 0.38 11.47 2.65
N GLY A 139 0.56 10.20 2.99
CA GLY A 139 -0.16 9.53 4.07
C GLY A 139 -0.91 8.27 3.64
N ILE A 140 -1.80 7.84 4.52
CA ILE A 140 -2.59 6.61 4.37
C ILE A 140 -4.10 6.86 4.36
N GLY A 141 -4.52 8.13 4.32
CA GLY A 141 -5.91 8.55 4.55
C GLY A 141 -6.97 7.83 3.71
N LEU A 142 -6.62 7.31 2.52
CA LEU A 142 -7.53 6.48 1.73
C LEU A 142 -8.04 5.25 2.52
N ILE A 143 -7.17 4.61 3.30
CA ILE A 143 -7.51 3.39 4.04
C ILE A 143 -8.50 3.67 5.19
N PRO A 144 -8.25 4.61 6.12
CA PRO A 144 -9.22 4.95 7.16
C PRO A 144 -10.56 5.43 6.60
N GLU A 145 -10.57 6.22 5.52
CA GLU A 145 -11.82 6.71 4.92
C GLU A 145 -12.65 5.57 4.32
N THR A 146 -12.01 4.61 3.62
CA THR A 146 -12.70 3.40 3.13
C THR A 146 -13.22 2.54 4.27
N LEU A 147 -12.47 2.39 5.35
CA LEU A 147 -12.96 1.64 6.50
C LEU A 147 -14.17 2.34 7.16
N LYS A 148 -14.17 3.69 7.28
CA LYS A 148 -15.30 4.47 7.82
C LYS A 148 -16.58 4.30 7.00
N SER A 149 -16.50 4.36 5.68
CA SER A 149 -17.67 4.21 4.81
C SER A 149 -18.33 2.83 4.98
N ARG A 150 -17.52 1.76 5.05
CA ARG A 150 -17.99 0.38 5.25
C ARG A 150 -18.61 0.13 6.62
N VAL A 151 -18.18 0.85 7.66
CA VAL A 151 -18.82 0.80 8.98
C VAL A 151 -20.23 1.39 8.90
N ARG A 152 -20.38 2.56 8.25
CA ARG A 152 -21.69 3.22 8.08
C ARG A 152 -22.68 2.36 7.29
N GLU A 153 -22.23 1.73 6.20
CA GLU A 153 -23.06 0.82 5.39
C GLU A 153 -23.61 -0.35 6.22
N ARG A 154 -22.80 -0.92 7.12
CA ARG A 154 -23.23 -2.01 8.00
C ARG A 154 -24.33 -1.58 8.96
N TYR A 155 -24.30 -0.35 9.48
CA TYR A 155 -25.34 0.15 10.38
C TYR A 155 -26.60 0.59 9.64
N ALA A 156 -26.51 0.96 8.35
CA ALA A 156 -27.67 1.33 7.54
C ALA A 156 -28.45 0.12 6.99
N ALA A 157 -27.86 -1.08 7.02
CA ALA A 157 -28.47 -2.32 6.53
C ALA A 157 -29.18 -3.14 7.63
N ILE A 158 -29.30 -2.59 8.84
CA ILE A 158 -29.98 -3.17 10.02
C ILE A 158 -31.20 -2.30 10.32
#